data_AF-A0A4U1YVU9-F1
#
_entry.id   AF-A0A4U1YVU9-F1
#
_cell.length_a   1.000
_cell.length_b   1.000
_cell.length_c   1.000
_cell.angle_alpha   90.00
_cell.angle_beta   90.00
_cell.angle_gamma   90.00
#
_symmetry.space_group_name_H-M   'P 1'
#
loop_
_entity.id
_entity.type
_entity.pdbx_description
1 polymer ?
#
loop_
_entity_poly.entity_id
_entity_poly.type
_entity_poly.pdbx_seq_one_letter_code
_entity_poly.pdbx_strand_id
1 'polypeptide(L)'
;MLYGKVTCWVSGREFGLIQSDEYQGGIFIHMSDFTNLVRQPRVGDIIEFQLITNKGIASAKTASIVYCSWLKINSFTLEFLKFAKALSRVFK
;
A
#
# COMPACT_ATOMS: atom_id res chain seq x y z
N MET A 1 -8.96 7.94 -6.24
CA MET A 1 -7.77 7.46 -5.51
C MET A 1 -7.10 6.40 -6.36
N LEU A 2 -5.78 6.35 -6.37
CA LEU A 2 -4.99 5.36 -7.11
C LEU A 2 -4.26 4.45 -6.12
N TYR A 3 -3.93 3.24 -6.59
CA TYR A 3 -3.08 2.32 -5.85
C TYR A 3 -1.70 2.24 -6.49
N GLY A 4 -0.68 2.09 -5.67
CA GLY A 4 0.67 1.92 -6.16
C GLY A 4 1.58 1.25 -5.15
N LYS A 5 2.66 0.69 -5.67
CA LYS A 5 3.67 -0.01 -4.89
C LYS A 5 4.86 0.92 -4.65
N VAL A 6 5.31 0.99 -3.41
CA VAL A 6 6.55 1.69 -3.06
C VAL A 6 7.72 0.90 -3.64
N THR A 7 8.42 1.48 -4.60
CA THR A 7 9.59 0.86 -5.25
C THR A 7 10.89 1.28 -4.59
N CYS A 8 10.93 2.49 -4.02
CA CYS A 8 12.07 3.02 -3.31
C CYS A 8 11.61 3.84 -2.11
N TRP A 9 12.32 3.72 -0.99
CA TRP A 9 12.12 4.52 0.21
C TRP A 9 13.45 4.90 0.84
N VAL A 10 13.65 6.19 1.13
CA VAL A 10 14.87 6.71 1.74
C VAL A 10 14.55 7.25 3.13
N SER A 11 14.71 6.42 4.18
CA SER A 11 14.36 6.80 5.55
C SER A 11 15.08 8.04 6.08
N GLY A 12 16.29 8.34 5.61
CA GLY A 12 17.04 9.53 6.05
C GLY A 12 16.51 10.86 5.52
N ARG A 13 15.67 10.85 4.48
CA ARG A 13 15.08 12.05 3.89
C ARG A 13 13.55 11.97 3.76
N GLU A 14 12.97 10.92 4.34
CA GLU A 14 11.53 10.75 4.48
C GLU A 14 10.76 10.88 3.15
N PHE A 15 11.36 10.44 2.05
CA PHE A 15 10.74 10.42 0.73
C PHE A 15 10.84 9.04 0.08
N GLY A 16 9.95 8.81 -0.88
CA GLY A 16 9.92 7.60 -1.68
C GLY A 16 9.38 7.82 -3.08
N LEU A 17 9.43 6.73 -3.85
CA LEU A 17 8.86 6.62 -5.17
C LEU A 17 7.85 5.49 -5.20
N ILE A 18 6.73 5.75 -5.87
CA ILE A 18 5.62 4.83 -6.06
C ILE A 18 5.48 4.57 -7.54
N GLN A 19 5.19 3.32 -7.87
CA GLN A 19 4.80 2.92 -9.21
C GLN A 19 3.37 2.40 -9.18
N SER A 20 2.56 2.85 -10.14
CA SER A 20 1.17 2.45 -10.30
C SER A 20 0.98 1.89 -11.69
N ASP A 21 0.09 0.91 -11.85
CA ASP A 21 -0.29 0.39 -13.16
C ASP A 21 -1.13 1.42 -13.95
N GLU A 22 -1.75 2.36 -13.24
CA GLU A 22 -2.61 3.42 -13.81
C GLU A 22 -1.83 4.68 -14.24
N TYR A 23 -0.54 4.77 -13.89
CA TYR A 23 0.30 5.93 -14.23
C TYR A 23 1.67 5.50 -14.73
N GLN A 24 1.98 5.88 -15.98
CA GLN A 24 3.25 5.59 -16.61
C GLN A 24 4.32 6.58 -16.13
N GLY A 25 5.00 6.24 -15.03
CA GLY A 25 6.10 7.03 -14.49
C GLY A 25 6.29 6.81 -12.99
N GLY A 26 7.35 7.40 -12.44
CA GLY A 26 7.59 7.42 -11.00
C GLY A 26 6.76 8.52 -10.33
N ILE A 27 5.96 8.15 -9.34
CA ILE A 27 5.17 9.10 -8.55
C ILE A 27 5.95 9.39 -7.27
N PHE A 28 6.27 10.66 -7.04
CA PHE A 28 7.00 11.08 -5.86
C PHE A 28 6.09 11.12 -4.64
N ILE A 29 6.59 10.70 -3.48
CA ILE A 29 5.87 10.84 -2.22
C ILE A 29 6.79 11.31 -1.10
N HIS A 30 6.29 12.22 -0.28
CA HIS A 30 6.94 12.65 0.96
C HIS A 30 6.19 12.09 2.18
N MET A 31 6.88 11.86 3.29
CA MET A 31 6.29 11.32 4.52
C MET A 31 5.17 12.19 5.08
N SER A 32 5.28 13.51 4.93
CA SER A 32 4.24 14.46 5.35
C SER A 32 2.93 14.32 4.59
N ASP A 33 2.95 13.66 3.43
CA ASP A 33 1.76 13.50 2.57
C ASP A 33 0.91 12.30 2.98
N PHE A 34 1.39 11.51 3.94
CA PHE A 34 0.60 10.47 4.56
C PHE A 34 -0.23 11.02 5.71
N THR A 35 -1.48 10.55 5.82
CA THR A 35 -2.41 11.04 6.84
C THR A 35 -2.37 10.24 8.13
N ASN A 36 -2.05 8.94 8.08
CA ASN A 36 -2.09 8.05 9.25
C ASN A 36 -0.98 6.98 9.19
N LEU A 37 0.26 7.38 9.48
CA LEU A 37 1.39 6.46 9.54
C LEU A 37 1.53 5.82 10.91
N VAL A 38 1.29 4.51 10.99
CA VAL A 38 1.66 3.70 12.17
C VAL A 38 3.16 3.36 12.15
N ARG A 39 3.76 3.35 10.96
CA ARG A 39 5.20 3.07 10.75
C ARG A 39 5.69 3.73 9.47
N GLN A 40 7.00 3.78 9.27
CA GLN A 40 7.57 4.22 8.00
C GLN A 40 7.23 3.27 6.84
N PRO A 41 6.93 3.80 5.63
CA PRO A 41 6.74 3.00 4.43
C PRO A 41 8.01 2.21 4.09
N ARG A 42 7.83 1.02 3.53
CA ARG A 42 8.94 0.17 3.08
C ARG A 42 8.76 -0.19 1.63
N VAL A 43 9.88 -0.52 0.97
CA VAL A 43 9.85 -1.07 -0.39
C VAL A 43 8.95 -2.30 -0.42
N GLY A 44 8.00 -2.32 -1.35
CA GLY A 44 7.02 -3.37 -1.52
C GLY A 44 5.68 -3.15 -0.84
N ASP A 45 5.54 -2.13 0.01
CA ASP A 45 4.23 -1.76 0.57
C ASP A 45 3.32 -1.21 -0.56
N ILE A 46 2.03 -1.57 -0.50
CA ILE A 46 1.00 -1.02 -1.39
C ILE A 46 0.31 0.10 -0.65
N ILE A 47 0.24 1.25 -1.30
CA ILE A 47 -0.36 2.44 -0.75
C ILE A 47 -1.47 2.94 -1.66
N GLU A 48 -2.50 3.49 -1.05
CA GLU A 48 -3.54 4.27 -1.71
C GLU A 48 -3.18 5.74 -1.59
N PHE A 49 -3.34 6.48 -2.67
CA PHE A 49 -3.01 7.90 -2.68
C PHE A 49 -3.85 8.67 -3.70
N GLN A 50 -3.85 9.99 -3.54
CA GLN A 50 -4.35 10.91 -4.54
C GLN A 50 -3.20 11.37 -5.43
N LEU A 51 -3.31 11.11 -6.73
CA LEU A 51 -2.35 11.61 -7.71
C LEU A 51 -2.59 13.10 -7.96
N ILE A 52 -1.54 13.89 -7.79
CA ILE A 52 -1.51 15.31 -8.15
C ILE A 52 -0.34 15.52 -9.10
N THR A 53 -0.60 16.14 -10.25
CA THR A 53 0.46 16.53 -11.19
C THR A 53 0.70 18.03 -11.09
N ASN A 54 1.91 18.45 -10.74
CA ASN A 54 2.28 19.86 -10.66
C ASN A 54 3.52 20.12 -11.52
N LYS A 55 3.43 21.06 -12.47
CA LYS A 55 4.51 21.40 -13.42
C LYS A 55 5.09 20.16 -14.14
N GLY A 56 4.24 19.17 -14.44
CA GLY A 56 4.65 17.92 -15.09
C GLY A 56 5.22 16.84 -14.16
N ILE A 57 5.34 17.11 -12.87
CA ILE A 57 5.82 16.15 -11.86
C ILE A 57 4.62 15.53 -11.16
N ALA A 58 4.53 14.20 -11.16
CA ALA A 58 3.53 13.46 -10.41
C ALA A 58 3.93 13.29 -8.94
N SER A 59 3.04 13.70 -8.06
CA SER A 59 3.18 13.58 -6.60
C SER A 59 1.95 12.93 -5.99
N ALA A 60 2.17 12.11 -4.97
CA ALA A 60 1.12 11.50 -4.17
C ALA A 60 0.76 12.38 -2.97
N LYS A 61 -0.54 12.60 -2.73
CA LYS A 61 -1.09 13.27 -1.54
C LYS A 61 -2.12 12.39 -0.84
N THR A 62 -2.37 12.67 0.44
CA THR A 62 -3.37 11.97 1.26
C THR A 62 -3.15 10.46 1.22
N ALA A 63 -1.89 10.04 1.36
CA ALA A 63 -1.50 8.66 1.19
C ALA A 63 -1.77 7.83 2.44
N SER A 64 -2.16 6.57 2.24
CA SER A 64 -2.40 5.59 3.29
C SER A 64 -1.81 4.24 2.90
N ILE A 65 -1.24 3.51 3.86
CA ILE A 65 -0.70 2.17 3.61
C ILE A 65 -1.86 1.17 3.69
N VAL A 66 -2.13 0.47 2.58
CA VAL A 66 -3.27 -0.46 2.48
C VAL A 66 -2.82 -1.91 2.69
N TYR A 67 -1.73 -2.33 2.03
CA TYR A 67 -1.20 -3.68 2.18
C TYR A 67 0.29 -3.69 2.49
N CYS A 68 0.64 -4.50 3.47
CA CYS A 68 2.01 -4.83 3.80
C CYS A 68 2.34 -6.12 3.07
N SER A 69 3.26 -6.09 2.09
CA SER A 69 3.71 -7.31 1.39
C SER A 69 4.23 -8.40 2.35
N TRP A 70 4.68 -8.01 3.56
CA TRP A 70 5.09 -8.93 4.63
C TRP A 70 3.97 -9.76 5.26
N LEU A 71 2.71 -9.39 5.05
CA LEU A 71 1.58 -10.28 5.33
C LEU A 71 1.38 -11.20 4.12
N LYS A 72 2.37 -12.06 3.83
CA LYS A 72 2.01 -13.34 3.20
C LYS A 72 0.97 -13.93 4.14
N ILE A 73 -0.24 -14.12 3.65
CA ILE A 73 -1.30 -14.86 4.36
C ILE A 73 -0.65 -16.19 4.75
N ASN A 74 -0.22 -16.29 6.01
CA ASN A 74 0.40 -17.50 6.52
C ASN A 74 -0.61 -18.62 6.26
N SER A 75 -0.14 -19.80 5.86
CA SER A 75 -0.96 -21.01 5.65
C SER A 75 -2.05 -21.20 6.72
N PHE A 76 -1.77 -20.76 7.94
CA PHE A 76 -2.68 -20.69 9.09
C PHE A 76 -3.99 -19.90 8.85
N THR A 77 -3.97 -18.71 8.27
CA THR A 77 -5.21 -17.91 8.08
C THR A 77 -6.10 -18.46 6.95
N LEU A 78 -5.51 -19.11 5.95
CA LEU A 78 -6.25 -19.87 4.94
C LEU A 78 -6.95 -21.09 5.54
N GLU A 79 -6.34 -21.73 6.54
CA GLU A 79 -6.92 -22.85 7.26
C GLU A 79 -8.13 -22.40 8.10
N PHE A 80 -8.01 -21.29 8.84
CA PHE A 80 -9.12 -20.70 9.57
C PHE A 80 -10.30 -20.30 8.66
N LEU A 81 -10.04 -19.73 7.48
CA LEU A 81 -11.09 -19.41 6.50
C LEU A 81 -11.78 -20.67 5.95
N LYS A 82 -11.02 -21.75 5.73
CA LYS A 82 -11.59 -23.06 5.35
C LYS A 82 -12.48 -23.61 6.47
N PHE A 83 -12.04 -23.54 7.73
CA PHE A 83 -12.82 -23.96 8.89
C PHE A 83 -14.11 -23.13 9.07
N ALA A 84 -14.03 -21.81 8.99
CA ALA A 84 -15.21 -20.93 9.11
C ALA A 84 -16.27 -21.23 8.04
N LYS A 85 -15.82 -21.49 6.81
CA LYS A 85 -16.71 -21.86 5.69
C LYS A 85 -17.30 -23.24 5.86
N ALA A 86 -16.56 -24.19 6.44
CA ALA A 86 -17.08 -25.51 6.79
C ALA A 86 -18.15 -25.43 7.89
N LEU A 87 -17.93 -24.63 8.94
CA LEU A 87 -18.92 -24.42 10.01
C LEU A 87 -20.22 -23.81 9.49
N SER A 88 -20.15 -22.82 8.59
CA SER A 88 -21.36 -22.22 7.97
C SER A 88 -22.22 -23.21 7.17
N ARG A 89 -21.67 -24.36 6.75
CA ARG A 89 -22.42 -25.43 6.07
C ARG A 89 -23.05 -26.44 7.03
N VAL A 90 -22.55 -26.54 8.25
CA VAL A 90 -23.07 -27.47 9.27
C VAL A 90 -24.26 -26.87 10.03
N PHE A 91 -24.30 -25.54 10.15
CA PHE A 91 -25.40 -24.82 10.82
C PHE A 91 -26.49 -24.32 9.86
N LYS A 92 -26.67 -24.99 8.72
CA LYS A 92 -27.72 -24.68 7.74
C LYS A 92 -28.61 -25.88 7.48
#